data_AF-A0A962YIH5-F1
#
_entry.id   AF-A0A962YIH5-F1
#
_cell.length_a   1.000
_cell.length_b   1.000
_cell.length_c   1.000
_cell.angle_alpha   90.00
_cell.angle_beta   90.00
_cell.angle_gamma   90.00
#
_symmetry.space_group_name_H-M   'P 1'
#
loop_
_entity.id
_entity.type
_entity.pdbx_description
1 polymer ?
#
loop_
_entity_poly.entity_id
_entity_poly.type
_entity_poly.pdbx_seq_one_letter_code
_entity_poly.pdbx_strand_id
1 'polypeptide(L)' 'MSLTLDAIRNCLDGLIPASIATCTPEGEPNIAYLSQVHYIDPQHVALSFQFFNKTRANVLVNPHATVQVIDPD' A
#
# COMPACT_ATOMS: atom_id res chain seq x y z
N MET A 1 -1.13 24.02 -3.70
CA MET A 1 -1.99 22.89 -4.08
C MET A 1 -1.44 21.67 -3.35
N SER A 2 -2.22 20.98 -2.52
CA SER A 2 -1.76 19.73 -1.92
C SER A 2 -1.85 18.63 -2.97
N LEU A 3 -0.83 17.79 -3.08
CA LEU A 3 -0.93 16.56 -3.85
C LEU A 3 -1.98 15.65 -3.18
N THR A 4 -2.86 15.03 -3.97
CA THR A 4 -3.86 14.07 -3.52
C THR A 4 -3.73 12.78 -4.31
N LEU A 5 -4.39 11.71 -3.85
CA LEU A 5 -4.43 10.43 -4.56
C LEU A 5 -5.13 10.52 -5.92
N ASP A 6 -5.92 11.57 -6.17
CA ASP A 6 -6.56 11.78 -7.47
C ASP A 6 -5.53 12.00 -8.59
N ALA A 7 -4.34 12.49 -8.24
CA ALA A 7 -3.24 12.70 -9.18
C ALA A 7 -2.61 11.40 -9.70
N ILE A 8 -2.87 10.25 -9.05
CA ILE A 8 -2.36 8.93 -9.41
C ILE A 8 -3.49 7.89 -9.52
N ARG A 9 -4.71 8.35 -9.85
CA ARG A 9 -5.92 7.52 -9.76
C ARG A 9 -5.86 6.27 -10.63
N ASN A 10 -5.30 6.38 -11.84
CA ASN A 10 -5.08 5.28 -12.79
C ASN A 10 -4.21 4.16 -12.21
N CYS A 11 -3.21 4.49 -11.39
CA CYS A 11 -2.35 3.51 -10.73
C CYS A 11 -3.10 2.61 -9.73
N LEU A 12 -4.32 2.99 -9.31
CA LEU A 12 -5.10 2.29 -8.27
C LEU A 12 -6.14 1.33 -8.85
N ASP A 13 -6.28 1.26 -10.18
CA ASP A 13 -7.29 0.40 -10.83
C ASP A 13 -6.90 -1.10 -10.84
N GLY A 14 -5.67 -1.44 -10.44
CA GLY A 14 -5.20 -2.83 -10.29
C GLY A 14 -4.72 -3.47 -11.59
N LEU A 15 -4.42 -2.67 -12.63
CA LEU A 15 -3.84 -3.15 -13.88
C LEU A 15 -2.43 -3.73 -13.69
N ILE A 16 -1.61 -3.07 -12.87
CA ILE A 16 -0.26 -3.51 -12.51
C ILE A 16 -0.25 -3.90 -11.03
N PRO A 17 0.28 -5.08 -10.65
CA PRO A 17 0.41 -5.45 -9.25
C PRO A 17 1.24 -4.45 -8.46
N ALA A 18 0.74 -4.08 -7.29
CA ALA A 18 1.43 -3.18 -6.37
C ALA A 18 2.25 -3.98 -5.34
N SER A 19 3.14 -3.28 -4.65
CA SER A 19 3.90 -3.84 -3.52
C SER A 19 3.70 -2.98 -2.27
N ILE A 20 3.72 -3.62 -1.10
CA ILE A 20 3.68 -2.95 0.19
C ILE A 20 4.93 -3.32 0.99
N ALA A 21 5.61 -2.31 1.51
CA ALA A 21 6.71 -2.44 2.44
C ALA A 21 6.27 -2.03 3.84
N THR A 22 6.70 -2.81 4.83
CA THR A 22 6.56 -2.54 6.28
C THR A 22 7.85 -2.99 6.96
N CYS A 23 8.06 -2.60 8.22
CA CYS A 23 9.17 -3.12 9.00
C CYS A 23 8.79 -3.33 10.47
N THR A 24 9.54 -4.18 11.16
CA THR A 24 9.46 -4.26 12.62
C THR A 24 10.05 -2.99 13.27
N PRO A 25 9.84 -2.75 14.56
CA PRO A 25 10.47 -1.61 15.26
C PRO A 25 12.00 -1.62 15.19
N GLU A 26 12.61 -2.79 15.07
CA GLU A 26 14.06 -3.00 14.92
C GLU A 26 14.54 -2.78 13.47
N GLY A 27 13.62 -2.50 12.54
CA GLY A 27 13.94 -2.20 11.14
C GLY A 27 13.96 -3.40 10.21
N GLU A 28 13.58 -4.61 10.66
CA GLU A 28 13.54 -5.79 9.79
C GLU A 28 12.45 -5.62 8.73
N PRO A 29 12.80 -5.61 7.42
CA PRO A 29 11.85 -5.30 6.36
C PRO A 29 10.93 -6.48 6.02
N ASN A 30 9.74 -6.17 5.54
CA ASN A 30 8.80 -7.13 4.95
C ASN A 30 8.16 -6.51 3.72
N ILE A 31 8.21 -7.22 2.60
CA ILE A 31 7.55 -6.84 1.34
C ILE A 31 6.50 -7.89 0.98
N ALA A 32 5.31 -7.45 0.60
CA ALA A 32 4.26 -8.29 0.05
C ALA A 32 3.69 -7.68 -1.24
N TYR A 33 3.22 -8.52 -2.15
CA TYR A 33 2.51 -8.08 -3.35
C TYR A 33 1.01 -8.03 -3.10
N LEU A 34 0.33 -7.13 -3.79
CA LEU A 34 -1.12 -6.97 -3.75
C LEU A 34 -1.65 -6.80 -5.18
N SER A 35 -2.78 -7.47 -5.44
CA SER A 35 -3.47 -7.37 -6.71
C SER A 35 -4.18 -6.03 -6.90
N GLN A 36 -4.52 -5.33 -5.81
CA GLN A 36 -5.30 -4.10 -5.87
C GLN A 36 -5.04 -3.20 -4.66
N VAL A 37 -4.92 -1.89 -4.92
CA VAL A 37 -5.00 -0.81 -3.93
C VAL A 37 -6.33 -0.12 -4.13
N HIS A 38 -7.25 -0.22 -3.17
CA HIS A 38 -8.59 0.33 -3.35
C HIS A 38 -8.62 1.80 -2.96
N TYR A 39 -8.91 2.70 -3.90
CA TYR A 39 -9.16 4.11 -3.60
C TYR A 39 -10.39 4.26 -2.70
N ILE A 40 -10.28 5.09 -1.65
CA ILE A 40 -11.41 5.43 -0.78
C ILE A 40 -11.80 6.90 -0.98
N ASP A 41 -10.82 7.80 -0.83
CA ASP A 41 -11.00 9.24 -0.97
C ASP A 41 -9.65 9.90 -1.32
N PRO A 42 -9.56 11.24 -1.51
CA PRO A 42 -8.32 11.91 -1.93
C PRO A 42 -7.09 11.72 -1.02
N GLN A 43 -7.27 11.20 0.20
CA GLN A 43 -6.20 10.99 1.18
C GLN A 43 -6.06 9.54 1.65
N HIS A 44 -7.02 8.66 1.34
CA HIS A 44 -7.03 7.29 1.84
C HIS A 44 -7.15 6.23 0.74
N VAL A 45 -6.43 5.12 0.96
CA VAL A 45 -6.62 3.86 0.26
C VAL A 45 -6.89 2.73 1.25
N ALA A 46 -7.53 1.67 0.78
CA ALA A 46 -7.69 0.43 1.51
C ALA A 46 -6.94 -0.71 0.80
N LEU A 47 -6.40 -1.62 1.60
CA LEU A 47 -5.68 -2.81 1.13
C LEU A 47 -6.43 -4.05 1.59
N SER A 48 -6.38 -5.11 0.78
CA SER A 48 -6.93 -6.39 1.20
C SER A 48 -6.12 -6.98 2.36
N PHE A 49 -6.79 -7.70 3.25
CA PHE A 49 -6.16 -8.39 4.38
C PHE A 49 -5.76 -9.85 4.05
N GLN A 50 -5.96 -10.31 2.81
CA GLN A 50 -5.74 -11.71 2.47
C GLN A 50 -4.23 -12.02 2.48
N PHE A 51 -3.81 -12.96 3.31
CA PHE A 51 -2.42 -13.40 3.46
C PHE A 51 -1.43 -12.34 4.02
N PHE A 52 -1.93 -11.30 4.70
CA PHE A 52 -1.11 -10.20 5.25
C PHE A 52 -0.69 -10.39 6.72
N ASN A 53 -0.38 -11.62 7.15
CA ASN A 53 -0.07 -11.90 8.55
C ASN A 53 1.13 -11.08 9.07
N LYS A 54 2.25 -11.09 8.34
CA LYS A 54 3.46 -10.34 8.73
C LYS A 54 3.28 -8.83 8.54
N THR A 55 2.70 -8.40 7.42
CA THR A 55 2.37 -6.99 7.14
C THR A 55 1.50 -6.39 8.25
N ARG A 56 0.41 -7.08 8.64
CA ARG A 56 -0.46 -6.65 9.73
C ARG A 56 0.26 -6.63 11.07
N ALA A 57 1.02 -7.68 11.39
CA ALA A 57 1.78 -7.73 12.63
C ALA A 57 2.74 -6.54 12.75
N ASN A 58 3.46 -6.21 11.67
CA ASN A 58 4.34 -5.06 11.60
C ASN A 58 3.57 -3.74 11.79
N VAL A 59 2.50 -3.50 11.02
CA VAL A 59 1.71 -2.24 11.11
C VAL A 59 1.12 -2.02 12.50
N LEU A 60 0.71 -3.07 13.20
CA LEU A 60 0.13 -2.95 14.55
C LEU A 60 1.15 -2.50 15.60
N VAL A 61 2.43 -2.82 15.43
CA VAL A 61 3.50 -2.46 16.38
C VAL A 61 4.35 -1.27 15.89
N ASN A 62 4.33 -1.00 14.59
CA ASN A 62 5.04 0.07 13.91
C ASN A 62 4.15 0.60 12.77
N PRO A 63 3.36 1.67 13.00
CA PRO A 63 2.25 2.10 12.13
C PRO A 63 2.71 2.84 10.86
N HIS A 64 3.75 2.32 10.21
CA HIS A 64 4.31 2.83 8.98
C HIS A 64 4.26 1.75 7.90
N ALA A 65 3.73 2.13 6.74
CA ALA A 65 3.71 1.31 5.54
C ALA A 65 3.93 2.21 4.31
N THR A 66 4.59 1.65 3.31
CA THR A 66 4.75 2.29 2.00
C THR A 66 4.16 1.38 0.94
N VAL A 67 3.27 1.93 0.12
CA VAL A 67 2.70 1.21 -1.03
C VAL A 67 3.31 1.79 -2.29
N GLN A 68 3.91 0.92 -3.12
CA GLN A 68 4.36 1.27 -4.45
C GLN A 68 3.32 0.83 -5.46
N VAL A 69 2.88 1.78 -6.27
CA VAL A 69 2.02 1.58 -7.44
C VAL A 69 2.77 2.01 -8.69
N ILE A 70 2.35 1.49 -9.83
CA ILE A 70 2.99 1.73 -11.12
C ILE A 70 1.93 2.31 -12.05
N ASP A 71 2.26 3.40 -12.74
CA ASP A 71 1.41 3.95 -13.80
C ASP A 71 1.36 2.96 -14.97
N PRO A 72 0.18 2.49 -15.39
CA PRO A 72 0.05 1.59 -16.52
C PRO A 72 0.30 2.25 -17.90
N ASP A 73 0.27 3.58 -18.00
CA ASP A 73 0.46 4.35 -19.24
C ASP A 73 1.91 4.86 -19.41
#